data_AF-A0A820F0X3-F1
#
_entry.id   AF-A0A820F0X3-F1
#
_cell.length_a   1.000
_cell.length_b   1.000
_cell.length_c   1.000
_cell.angle_alpha   90.00
_cell.angle_beta   90.00
_cell.angle_gamma   90.00
#
_symmetry.space_group_name_H-M   'P 1'
#
loop_
_entity.id
_entity.type
_entity.pdbx_description
1 polymer ?
#
loop_
_entity_poly.entity_id
_entity_poly.type
_entity_poly.pdbx_seq_one_letter_code
_entity_poly.pdbx_strand_id
1 'polypeptide(L)'
;MPIQLSDLQKIGLGLTIFGVGFIFLGMIFLFDKGLLAVGNILFLGGLCMIIGLERTCRFFFQSFKIKGTALFFGGILLVLIGWPLTGIIIEFYGFFLLFGGFLPIAINFLRRLPIIGSILLLPGLRQITDKLSESRSMQRKIDGLLIRKQSGSASSSNNSSQSVISEKTVPIKAPVPAVLKVRTRKSMLTDYTASYTENNFITAVRAMHEYSLKPSDLETLKQYKTRSPYSEVVETGEMLTVYRRSDVEKRAYEVWGSPEMLNKEKAKRAKARQQEYEAIFSLKKSLKEYQKRLLMLENASFDNQKSATNTILATGGGKVVIAAVLM
;
A
#
# COMPACT_ATOMS: atom_id res chain seq x y z
N MET A 1 -4.38 11.47 -0.19
CA MET A 1 -3.69 12.47 0.67
C MET A 1 -2.24 12.53 0.25
N PRO A 2 -1.59 13.71 0.22
CA PRO A 2 -0.13 13.74 0.12
C PRO A 2 0.42 12.96 1.31
N ILE A 3 1.39 12.09 1.05
CA ILE A 3 2.09 11.34 2.10
C ILE A 3 2.89 12.39 2.88
N GLN A 4 2.37 12.84 4.02
CA GLN A 4 3.08 13.73 4.90
C GLN A 4 4.18 12.90 5.59
N LEU A 5 5.41 13.03 5.10
CA LEU A 5 6.58 12.45 5.76
C LEU A 5 6.79 13.16 7.09
N SER A 6 6.95 12.40 8.16
CA SER A 6 7.39 12.93 9.45
C SER A 6 8.77 13.57 9.30
N ASP A 7 9.07 14.62 10.08
CA ASP A 7 10.36 15.31 10.01
C ASP A 7 11.54 14.37 10.29
N LEU A 8 11.34 13.37 11.15
CA LEU A 8 12.29 12.27 11.35
C LEU A 8 12.51 11.42 10.09
N GLN A 9 11.46 11.17 9.31
CA GLN A 9 11.58 10.42 8.06
C GLN A 9 12.27 11.25 6.97
N LYS A 10 12.12 12.57 6.96
CA LYS A 10 12.86 13.46 6.07
C LYS A 10 14.35 13.48 6.40
N ILE A 11 14.69 13.54 7.70
CA ILE A 11 16.07 13.42 8.17
C ILE A 11 16.62 12.03 7.81
N GLY A 12 15.86 10.96 8.06
CA GLY A 12 16.24 9.59 7.70
C GLY A 12 16.44 9.40 6.19
N LEU A 13 15.63 10.05 5.36
CA LEU A 13 15.81 10.10 3.91
C LEU A 13 17.12 10.79 3.52
N GLY A 14 17.44 11.92 4.15
CA GLY A 14 18.73 12.58 3.96
C GLY A 14 19.91 11.67 4.35
N LEU A 15 19.82 11.02 5.51
CA LEU A 15 20.87 10.15 6.04
C LEU A 15 21.10 8.89 5.19
N THR A 16 20.03 8.29 4.66
CA THR A 16 20.14 7.14 3.74
C THR A 16 20.80 7.52 2.41
N ILE A 17 20.40 8.64 1.80
CA ILE A 17 21.01 9.13 0.56
C ILE A 17 22.49 9.45 0.78
N PHE A 18 22.80 10.11 1.90
CA PHE A 18 24.17 10.44 2.26
C PHE A 18 25.02 9.20 2.54
N GLY A 19 24.46 8.20 3.23
CA GLY A 19 25.10 6.90 3.47
C GLY A 19 25.43 6.16 2.17
N VAL A 20 24.48 6.09 1.22
CA VAL A 20 24.73 5.53 -0.12
C VAL A 20 25.84 6.30 -0.84
N GLY A 21 25.87 7.62 -0.71
CA GLY A 21 26.95 8.47 -1.23
C GLY A 21 28.32 8.12 -0.66
N PHE A 22 28.43 7.91 0.66
CA PHE A 22 29.68 7.49 1.30
C PHE A 22 30.13 6.08 0.92
N ILE A 23 29.18 5.15 0.78
CA ILE A 23 29.49 3.81 0.26
C ILE A 23 30.06 3.92 -1.16
N PHE A 24 29.40 4.68 -2.03
CA PHE A 24 29.86 4.92 -3.40
C PHE A 24 31.22 5.61 -3.46
N LEU A 25 31.46 6.61 -2.60
CA LEU A 25 32.73 7.30 -2.49
C LEU A 25 33.83 6.34 -1.99
N GLY A 26 33.53 5.50 -0.99
CA GLY A 26 34.43 4.45 -0.51
C GLY A 26 34.80 3.45 -1.59
N MET A 27 33.87 3.12 -2.50
CA MET A 27 34.14 2.29 -3.68
C MET A 27 35.10 2.99 -4.66
N ILE A 28 34.92 4.29 -4.93
CA ILE A 28 35.80 5.06 -5.83
C ILE A 28 37.21 5.19 -5.26
N PHE A 29 37.34 5.42 -3.95
CA PHE A 29 38.63 5.53 -3.25
C PHE A 29 39.30 4.16 -3.00
N LEU A 30 39.08 3.20 -3.91
CA LEU A 30 39.73 1.89 -3.89
C LEU A 30 39.38 1.08 -2.63
N PHE A 31 38.09 1.06 -2.28
CA PHE A 31 37.53 0.34 -1.14
C PHE A 31 38.03 0.84 0.22
N ASP A 32 37.98 2.15 0.42
CA ASP A 32 38.33 2.76 1.71
C ASP A 32 37.40 2.24 2.83
N LYS A 33 38.00 1.55 3.79
CA LYS A 33 37.31 0.86 4.89
C LYS A 33 36.54 1.83 5.78
N GLY A 34 37.08 3.04 5.99
CA GLY A 34 36.47 4.06 6.83
C GLY A 34 35.24 4.68 6.17
N LEU A 35 35.35 5.03 4.88
CA LEU A 35 34.22 5.58 4.13
C LEU A 35 33.09 4.56 3.96
N LEU A 36 33.43 3.30 3.70
CA LEU A 36 32.46 2.20 3.63
C LEU A 36 31.77 1.97 4.97
N ALA A 37 32.53 1.98 6.08
CA ALA A 37 31.98 1.83 7.43
C ALA A 37 31.01 2.96 7.80
N VAL A 38 31.44 4.21 7.60
CA VAL A 38 30.61 5.39 7.87
C VAL A 38 29.37 5.38 6.98
N GLY A 39 29.53 5.03 5.71
CA GLY A 39 28.42 4.86 4.77
C GLY A 39 27.40 3.82 5.23
N ASN A 40 27.84 2.65 5.70
CA ASN A 40 26.99 1.59 6.21
C ASN A 40 26.24 2.00 7.50
N ILE A 41 26.91 2.71 8.42
CA ILE A 41 26.28 3.23 9.64
C ILE A 41 25.21 4.27 9.30
N LEU A 42 25.52 5.23 8.42
CA LEU A 42 24.59 6.26 7.98
C LEU A 42 23.39 5.66 7.24
N PHE A 43 23.63 4.66 6.39
CA PHE A 43 22.60 3.94 5.67
C PHE A 43 21.65 3.21 6.62
N LEU A 44 22.19 2.47 7.60
CA LEU A 44 21.38 1.75 8.59
C LEU A 44 20.60 2.69 9.50
N GLY A 45 21.26 3.74 10.00
CA GLY A 45 20.63 4.76 10.84
C GLY A 45 19.49 5.48 10.11
N GLY A 46 19.72 5.85 8.85
CA GLY A 46 18.69 6.47 8.01
C GLY A 46 17.52 5.53 7.75
N LEU A 47 17.79 4.27 7.43
CA LEU A 47 16.74 3.27 7.17
C LEU A 47 15.89 3.02 8.43
N CYS A 48 16.55 2.96 9.58
CA CYS A 48 15.90 2.84 10.88
C CYS A 48 14.97 4.03 11.19
N MET A 49 15.37 5.25 10.84
CA MET A 49 14.52 6.45 10.97
C MET A 49 13.35 6.47 9.99
N ILE A 50 13.52 5.98 8.77
CA ILE A 50 12.44 5.93 7.75
C ILE A 50 11.35 4.93 8.15
N ILE A 51 11.76 3.72 8.54
CA ILE A 51 10.86 2.60 8.86
C ILE A 51 10.35 2.68 10.31
N GLY A 52 11.16 3.23 11.22
CA GLY A 52 10.95 3.25 12.66
C GLY A 52 11.76 2.15 13.37
N LEU A 53 12.31 2.47 14.56
CA LEU A 53 13.23 1.59 15.29
C LEU A 53 12.60 0.24 15.67
N GLU A 54 11.38 0.24 16.21
CA GLU A 54 10.68 -0.98 16.61
C GLU A 54 10.38 -1.89 15.41
N ARG A 55 9.89 -1.29 14.32
CA ARG A 55 9.54 -2.01 13.08
C ARG A 55 10.80 -2.57 12.40
N THR A 56 11.91 -1.83 12.46
CA THR A 56 13.19 -2.25 11.90
C THR A 56 13.78 -3.42 12.69
N CYS A 57 13.83 -3.34 14.03
CA CYS A 57 14.29 -4.45 14.86
C CYS A 57 13.46 -5.72 14.61
N ARG A 58 12.13 -5.62 14.63
CA ARG A 58 11.27 -6.78 14.37
C ARG A 58 11.48 -7.36 12.96
N PHE A 59 11.76 -6.51 11.97
CA PHE A 59 12.04 -6.92 10.60
C PHE A 59 13.37 -7.67 10.45
N PHE A 60 14.45 -7.15 11.05
CA PHE A 60 15.77 -7.76 10.99
C PHE A 60 15.87 -9.06 11.82
N PHE A 61 15.13 -9.17 12.92
CA PHE A 61 15.16 -10.37 13.79
C PHE A 61 14.04 -11.38 13.51
N GLN A 62 13.31 -11.24 12.39
CA GLN A 62 12.31 -12.22 12.01
C GLN A 62 12.98 -13.55 11.62
N SER A 63 12.46 -14.69 12.11
CA SER A 63 13.06 -16.02 11.92
C SER A 63 13.34 -16.39 10.45
N PHE A 64 12.48 -15.94 9.53
CA PHE A 64 12.65 -16.17 8.09
C PHE A 64 13.75 -15.30 7.46
N LYS A 65 14.14 -14.21 8.12
CA LYS A 65 15.11 -13.21 7.65
C LYS A 65 16.49 -13.33 8.28
N ILE A 66 16.64 -14.13 9.35
CA ILE A 66 17.90 -14.31 10.11
C ILE A 66 19.10 -14.62 9.19
N LYS A 67 18.93 -15.47 8.16
CA LYS A 67 20.02 -15.79 7.22
C LYS A 67 20.53 -14.55 6.48
N GLY A 68 19.62 -13.69 6.04
CA GLY A 68 19.95 -12.42 5.40
C GLY A 68 20.58 -11.44 6.38
N THR A 69 20.03 -11.36 7.60
CA THR A 69 20.54 -10.49 8.67
C THR A 69 21.97 -10.85 9.04
N ALA A 70 22.26 -12.14 9.22
CA ALA A 70 23.59 -12.63 9.57
C ALA A 70 24.60 -12.36 8.44
N LEU A 71 24.22 -12.56 7.18
CA LEU A 71 25.10 -12.27 6.03
C LEU A 71 25.31 -10.76 5.85
N PHE A 72 24.28 -9.95 6.07
CA PHE A 72 24.37 -8.50 5.94
C PHE A 72 25.29 -7.89 7.01
N PHE A 73 25.01 -8.15 8.29
CA PHE A 73 25.86 -7.68 9.39
C PHE A 73 27.25 -8.34 9.39
N GLY A 74 27.33 -9.61 8.99
CA GLY A 74 28.60 -10.31 8.79
C GLY A 74 29.45 -9.68 7.68
N GLY A 75 28.82 -9.23 6.60
CA GLY A 75 29.48 -8.48 5.53
C GLY A 75 30.02 -7.14 6.02
N ILE A 76 29.20 -6.35 6.73
CA ILE A 76 29.63 -5.08 7.36
C ILE A 76 30.83 -5.32 8.29
N LEU A 77 30.77 -6.36 9.13
CA LEU A 77 31.87 -6.70 10.03
C LEU A 77 33.15 -7.10 9.26
N LEU A 78 33.01 -7.83 8.14
CA LEU A 78 34.14 -8.23 7.30
C LEU A 78 34.80 -7.02 6.59
N VAL A 79 34.01 -6.03 6.20
CA VAL A 79 34.51 -4.74 5.71
C VAL A 79 35.35 -4.04 6.78
N LEU A 80 34.89 -4.04 8.04
CA LEU A 80 35.60 -3.43 9.17
C LEU A 80 36.90 -4.17 9.53
N ILE A 81 36.92 -5.51 9.46
CA ILE A 81 38.10 -6.35 9.74
C ILE A 81 39.21 -6.13 8.69
N GLY A 82 38.85 -5.62 7.51
CA GLY A 82 39.81 -5.16 6.52
C GLY A 82 39.84 -5.95 5.22
N TRP A 83 38.79 -6.72 4.95
CA TRP A 83 38.55 -7.40 3.68
C TRP A 83 37.34 -6.77 2.96
N PRO A 84 37.44 -5.49 2.53
CA PRO A 84 36.29 -4.73 2.06
C PRO A 84 35.69 -5.29 0.77
N LEU A 85 36.50 -5.82 -0.15
CA LEU A 85 36.01 -6.41 -1.40
C LEU A 85 35.08 -7.59 -1.15
N THR A 86 35.55 -8.58 -0.37
CA THR A 86 34.77 -9.76 0.01
C THR A 86 33.59 -9.38 0.89
N GLY A 87 33.80 -8.43 1.81
CA GLY A 87 32.76 -7.90 2.69
C GLY A 87 31.58 -7.30 1.93
N ILE A 88 31.83 -6.46 0.93
CA ILE A 88 30.77 -5.84 0.12
C ILE A 88 29.98 -6.87 -0.69
N ILE A 89 30.63 -7.90 -1.24
CA ILE A 89 29.92 -8.96 -1.97
C ILE A 89 28.97 -9.71 -1.03
N ILE A 90 29.44 -10.09 0.15
CA ILE A 90 28.65 -10.78 1.17
C ILE A 90 27.53 -9.87 1.71
N GLU A 91 27.85 -8.61 1.98
CA GLU A 91 26.92 -7.60 2.46
C GLU A 91 25.80 -7.37 1.44
N PHE A 92 26.14 -7.17 0.17
CA PHE A 92 25.18 -6.97 -0.91
C PHE A 92 24.28 -8.19 -1.10
N TYR A 93 24.84 -9.40 -1.01
CA TYR A 93 24.05 -10.63 -1.05
C TYR A 93 23.09 -10.74 0.13
N GLY A 94 23.56 -10.44 1.35
CA GLY A 94 22.74 -10.38 2.56
C GLY A 94 21.62 -9.34 2.45
N PHE A 95 21.93 -8.16 1.92
CA PHE A 95 20.98 -7.08 1.66
C PHE A 95 19.85 -7.54 0.73
N PHE A 96 20.18 -8.18 -0.40
CA PHE A 96 19.18 -8.71 -1.33
C PHE A 96 18.29 -9.78 -0.69
N LEU A 97 18.85 -10.67 0.12
CA LEU A 97 18.09 -11.71 0.82
C LEU A 97 17.13 -11.11 1.87
N LEU A 98 17.55 -10.03 2.52
CA LEU A 98 16.76 -9.29 3.51
C LEU A 98 15.62 -8.51 2.84
N PHE A 99 15.92 -7.71 1.82
CA PHE A 99 14.98 -6.79 1.18
C PHE A 99 14.28 -7.33 -0.09
N GLY A 100 14.57 -8.55 -0.54
CA GLY A 100 13.99 -9.13 -1.77
C GLY A 100 12.45 -9.12 -1.84
N GLY A 101 11.79 -9.18 -0.68
CA GLY A 101 10.35 -9.03 -0.57
C GLY A 101 9.83 -7.63 -0.92
N PHE A 102 10.61 -6.60 -0.63
CA PHE A 102 10.28 -5.18 -0.79
C PHE A 102 10.76 -4.60 -2.12
N LEU A 103 11.62 -5.30 -2.86
CA LEU A 103 12.14 -4.84 -4.15
C LEU A 103 11.05 -4.39 -5.15
N PRO A 104 9.92 -5.11 -5.36
CA PRO A 104 8.92 -4.63 -6.30
C PRO A 104 8.18 -3.38 -5.82
N ILE A 105 8.05 -3.20 -4.51
CA ILE A 105 7.44 -2.00 -3.92
C ILE A 105 8.37 -0.81 -4.18
N ALA A 106 9.66 -0.98 -3.91
CA ALA A 106 10.70 0.01 -4.19
C ALA A 106 10.76 0.35 -5.70
N ILE A 107 10.76 -0.66 -6.58
CA ILE A 107 10.77 -0.47 -8.04
C ILE A 107 9.52 0.26 -8.52
N ASN A 108 8.34 -0.09 -8.00
CA ASN A 108 7.08 0.58 -8.36
C ASN A 108 7.05 2.03 -7.86
N PHE A 109 7.65 2.30 -6.70
CA PHE A 109 7.86 3.66 -6.21
C PHE A 109 8.85 4.43 -7.09
N LEU A 110 9.97 3.83 -7.46
CA LEU A 110 11.01 4.44 -8.30
C LEU A 110 10.48 4.78 -9.71
N ARG A 111 9.57 3.97 -10.24
CA ARG A 111 8.88 4.22 -11.52
C ARG A 111 8.00 5.47 -11.50
N ARG A 112 7.55 5.92 -10.32
CA ARG A 112 6.74 7.13 -10.17
C ARG A 112 7.59 8.41 -10.16
N LEU A 113 8.91 8.31 -10.06
CA LEU A 113 9.81 9.45 -10.14
C LEU A 113 10.10 9.76 -11.61
N PRO A 114 9.96 11.02 -12.06
CA PRO A 114 10.06 11.38 -13.49
C PRO A 114 11.45 11.08 -14.09
N ILE A 115 12.51 11.18 -13.28
CA ILE A 115 13.90 10.97 -13.71
C ILE A 115 14.23 9.48 -13.76
N ILE A 116 13.96 8.76 -12.65
CA ILE A 116 14.32 7.33 -12.56
C ILE A 116 13.34 6.43 -13.33
N GLY A 117 12.07 6.84 -13.45
CA GLY A 117 11.06 6.16 -14.25
C GLY A 117 11.40 6.08 -15.73
N SER A 118 12.05 7.12 -16.27
CA SER A 118 12.49 7.16 -17.68
C SER A 118 13.60 6.14 -17.97
N ILE A 119 14.53 5.95 -17.02
CA ILE A 119 15.64 4.99 -17.10
C ILE A 119 15.15 3.55 -16.86
N LEU A 120 14.15 3.37 -15.98
CA LEU A 120 13.51 2.07 -15.74
C LEU A 120 12.50 1.64 -16.81
N LEU A 121 12.17 2.51 -17.77
CA LEU A 121 11.28 2.22 -18.90
C LEU A 121 11.98 1.54 -20.08
N LEU A 122 13.31 1.32 -19.99
CA LEU A 122 14.05 0.55 -20.98
C LEU A 122 13.46 -0.87 -21.13
N PRO A 123 13.30 -1.38 -22.36
CA PRO A 123 12.57 -2.62 -22.64
C PRO A 123 13.12 -3.86 -21.91
N GLY A 124 14.40 -3.87 -21.52
CA GLY A 124 15.01 -4.95 -20.74
C GLY A 124 14.58 -5.01 -19.27
N LEU A 125 14.41 -3.87 -18.59
CA LEU A 125 14.02 -3.81 -17.17
C LEU A 125 12.53 -4.12 -16.98
N ARG A 126 11.70 -3.79 -17.98
CA ARG A 126 10.28 -4.13 -18.00
C ARG A 126 10.04 -5.65 -17.98
N GLN A 127 10.79 -6.41 -18.79
CA GLN A 127 10.67 -7.87 -18.83
C GLN A 127 11.03 -8.55 -17.50
N ILE A 128 12.08 -8.07 -16.82
CA ILE A 128 12.50 -8.62 -15.52
C ILE A 128 11.43 -8.31 -14.46
N THR A 129 10.90 -7.09 -14.47
CA THR A 129 9.87 -6.67 -13.50
C THR A 129 8.56 -7.43 -13.70
N ASP A 130 8.16 -7.67 -14.96
CA ASP A 130 6.94 -8.39 -15.31
C ASP A 130 7.07 -9.89 -14.94
N LYS A 131 8.23 -10.51 -15.21
CA LYS A 131 8.52 -11.90 -14.78
C LYS A 131 8.53 -12.06 -13.26
N LEU A 132 9.06 -11.09 -12.52
CA LEU A 132 9.08 -11.11 -11.05
C LEU A 132 7.68 -10.92 -10.45
N SER A 133 6.82 -10.15 -11.13
CA SER A 133 5.42 -9.95 -10.77
C SER A 133 4.58 -11.22 -11.03
N GLU A 134 4.76 -11.85 -12.19
CA GLU A 134 4.09 -13.10 -12.55
C GLU A 134 4.45 -14.25 -11.61
N SER A 135 5.73 -14.39 -11.27
CA SER A 135 6.22 -15.42 -10.35
C SER A 135 5.53 -15.34 -8.97
N ARG A 136 5.33 -14.13 -8.42
CA ARG A 136 4.57 -13.95 -7.16
C ARG A 136 3.09 -14.25 -7.30
N SER A 137 2.50 -13.98 -8.46
CA SER A 137 1.08 -14.26 -8.70
C SER A 137 0.80 -15.78 -8.79
N MET A 138 1.74 -16.52 -9.40
CA MET A 138 1.70 -17.98 -9.47
C MET A 138 1.90 -18.62 -8.10
N GLN A 139 2.86 -18.12 -7.30
CA GLN A 139 3.09 -18.62 -5.94
C GLN A 139 1.84 -18.48 -5.06
N ARG A 140 1.14 -17.34 -5.12
CA ARG A 140 -0.13 -17.11 -4.39
C ARG A 140 -1.26 -18.04 -4.84
N LYS A 141 -1.34 -18.37 -6.13
CA LYS A 141 -2.30 -19.36 -6.64
C LYS A 141 -2.00 -20.75 -6.09
N ILE A 142 -0.72 -21.15 -6.07
CA ILE A 142 -0.29 -22.45 -5.53
C ILE A 142 -0.59 -22.53 -4.03
N ASP A 143 -0.25 -21.50 -3.27
CA ASP A 143 -0.53 -21.44 -1.82
C ASP A 143 -2.04 -21.45 -1.55
N GLY A 144 -2.84 -20.74 -2.34
CA GLY A 144 -4.30 -20.76 -2.26
C GLY A 144 -4.92 -22.12 -2.60
N LEU A 145 -4.35 -22.85 -3.56
CA LEU A 145 -4.76 -24.21 -3.91
C LEU A 145 -4.37 -25.22 -2.82
N LEU A 146 -3.19 -25.08 -2.21
CA LEU A 146 -2.75 -25.91 -1.08
C LEU A 146 -3.62 -25.68 0.16
N ILE A 147 -3.99 -24.43 0.46
CA ILE A 147 -4.89 -24.09 1.57
C ILE A 147 -6.30 -24.65 1.32
N ARG A 148 -6.82 -24.54 0.09
CA ARG A 148 -8.14 -25.11 -0.28
C ARG A 148 -8.16 -26.64 -0.22
N LYS A 149 -7.03 -27.30 -0.47
CA LYS A 149 -6.88 -28.76 -0.35
C LYS A 149 -6.82 -29.22 1.10
N GLN A 150 -6.33 -28.40 2.04
CA GLN A 150 -6.32 -28.71 3.47
C GLN A 150 -7.63 -28.35 4.19
N SER A 151 -8.36 -27.33 3.74
CA SER A 151 -9.66 -26.96 4.33
C SER A 151 -10.82 -27.87 3.93
N GLY A 152 -10.63 -28.76 2.94
CA GLY A 152 -11.64 -29.72 2.49
C GLY A 152 -11.74 -31.01 3.32
N SER A 153 -10.87 -31.20 4.32
CA SER A 153 -10.73 -32.48 5.06
C SER A 153 -10.79 -32.34 6.58
N ALA A 154 -11.25 -31.21 7.13
CA ALA A 154 -11.36 -31.04 8.58
C ALA A 154 -12.54 -30.13 8.96
N SER A 155 -13.72 -30.73 9.19
CA SER A 155 -14.70 -30.24 10.16
C SER A 155 -15.85 -31.24 10.33
N SER A 156 -15.76 -32.10 11.35
CA SER A 156 -16.93 -32.46 12.15
C SER A 156 -16.53 -33.08 13.48
N SER A 157 -16.35 -32.25 14.51
CA SER A 157 -16.62 -32.64 15.89
C SER A 157 -16.73 -31.40 16.77
N ASN A 158 -17.95 -31.06 17.20
CA ASN A 158 -18.20 -30.18 18.34
C ASN A 158 -19.10 -30.92 19.33
N ASN A 159 -18.54 -31.09 20.53
CA ASN A 159 -19.09 -30.96 21.88
C ASN A 159 -20.54 -31.37 22.15
N SER A 160 -20.78 -32.22 23.16
CA SER A 160 -20.84 -31.80 24.59
C SER A 160 -21.33 -32.93 25.50
N SER A 161 -20.66 -33.04 26.65
CA SER A 161 -20.98 -33.53 28.00
C SER A 161 -22.34 -34.20 28.35
N GLN A 162 -22.21 -35.20 29.23
CA GLN A 162 -22.97 -35.52 30.47
C GLN A 162 -23.72 -36.87 30.58
N SER A 163 -23.51 -37.46 31.78
CA SER A 163 -24.29 -38.44 32.56
C SER A 163 -24.44 -39.88 32.01
N VAL A 164 -24.65 -41.00 32.73
CA VAL A 164 -24.60 -41.51 34.12
C VAL A 164 -25.12 -42.99 34.00
N ILE A 165 -24.54 -43.96 34.73
CA ILE A 165 -25.06 -45.31 35.11
C ILE A 165 -25.10 -46.47 34.08
N SER A 166 -24.66 -47.62 34.60
CA SER A 166 -24.68 -49.03 34.17
C SER A 166 -25.86 -49.51 33.32
N GLU A 167 -25.61 -50.42 32.36
CA GLU A 167 -26.12 -51.80 32.43
C GLU A 167 -25.47 -52.72 31.38
N LYS A 168 -25.53 -54.01 31.69
CA LYS A 168 -24.92 -55.19 31.07
C LYS A 168 -25.71 -55.64 29.81
N THR A 169 -25.05 -56.46 28.98
CA THR A 169 -25.57 -57.58 28.14
C THR A 169 -25.47 -57.45 26.60
N VAL A 170 -24.75 -58.43 26.04
CA VAL A 170 -24.55 -58.96 24.65
C VAL A 170 -25.90 -59.31 23.96
N PRO A 171 -26.08 -59.48 22.60
CA PRO A 171 -25.14 -59.63 21.47
C PRO A 171 -25.36 -58.71 20.25
N ILE A 172 -24.32 -58.66 19.42
CA ILE A 172 -24.23 -57.99 18.12
C ILE A 172 -25.15 -58.66 17.09
N LYS A 173 -26.13 -57.90 16.56
CA LYS A 173 -26.82 -58.18 15.29
C LYS A 173 -26.29 -57.20 14.24
N ALA A 174 -25.89 -57.71 13.08
CA ALA A 174 -25.22 -56.97 12.01
C ALA A 174 -25.94 -55.66 11.63
N PRO A 175 -25.21 -54.55 11.41
CA PRO A 175 -25.83 -53.29 11.01
C PRO A 175 -26.24 -53.37 9.55
N VAL A 176 -27.55 -53.25 9.30
CA VAL A 176 -28.10 -52.91 7.98
C VAL A 176 -27.52 -51.55 7.58
N PRO A 177 -27.02 -51.36 6.35
CA PRO A 177 -26.45 -50.07 5.95
C PRO A 177 -27.57 -49.01 5.97
N ALA A 178 -27.51 -48.12 6.96
CA ALA A 178 -28.35 -46.93 7.00
C ALA A 178 -27.94 -46.00 5.87
N VAL A 179 -28.66 -46.06 4.75
CA VAL A 179 -28.56 -45.09 3.67
C VAL A 179 -28.92 -43.72 4.26
N LEU A 180 -27.90 -42.87 4.46
CA LEU A 180 -28.06 -41.48 4.84
C LEU A 180 -28.95 -40.79 3.80
N LYS A 181 -30.23 -40.59 4.13
CA LYS A 181 -31.15 -39.83 3.29
C LYS A 181 -30.70 -38.38 3.35
N VAL A 182 -29.87 -37.98 2.39
CA VAL A 182 -29.41 -36.60 2.23
C VAL A 182 -30.66 -35.73 2.09
N ARG A 183 -30.98 -34.98 3.14
CA ARG A 183 -32.10 -34.03 3.13
C ARG A 183 -31.69 -32.89 2.20
N THR A 184 -31.99 -33.03 0.91
CA THR A 184 -31.79 -31.96 -0.07
C THR A 184 -32.68 -30.79 0.35
N ARG A 185 -32.13 -29.81 1.06
CA ARG A 185 -32.83 -28.55 1.30
C ARG A 185 -33.10 -27.96 -0.08
N LYS A 186 -34.38 -27.79 -0.45
CA LYS A 186 -34.73 -27.03 -1.66
C LYS A 186 -34.11 -25.65 -1.50
N SER A 187 -33.21 -25.28 -2.41
CA SER A 187 -32.72 -23.91 -2.53
C SER A 187 -33.94 -23.02 -2.78
N MET A 188 -34.33 -22.21 -1.80
CA MET A 188 -35.33 -21.18 -2.06
C MET A 188 -34.72 -20.19 -3.07
N LEU A 189 -35.47 -19.87 -4.12
CA LEU A 189 -35.08 -18.86 -5.09
C LEU A 189 -34.98 -17.52 -4.35
N THR A 190 -33.80 -16.93 -4.33
CA THR A 190 -33.61 -15.63 -3.69
C THR A 190 -34.10 -14.57 -4.66
N ASP A 191 -35.10 -13.79 -4.26
CA ASP A 191 -35.57 -12.67 -5.07
C ASP A 191 -34.54 -11.53 -5.02
N TYR A 192 -33.83 -11.33 -6.13
CA TYR A 192 -32.81 -10.28 -6.28
C TYR A 192 -33.38 -8.87 -6.50
N THR A 193 -34.70 -8.75 -6.61
CA THR A 193 -35.40 -7.47 -6.88
C THR A 193 -35.58 -6.62 -5.62
N ALA A 194 -35.59 -7.23 -4.43
CA ALA A 194 -35.75 -6.53 -3.16
C ALA A 194 -34.39 -6.16 -2.56
N SER A 195 -34.18 -4.87 -2.27
CA SER A 195 -33.01 -4.40 -1.53
C SER A 195 -33.16 -4.75 -0.04
N TYR A 196 -32.68 -5.93 0.38
CA TYR A 196 -32.69 -6.37 1.78
C TYR A 196 -31.76 -5.50 2.65
N THR A 197 -32.34 -4.60 3.46
CA THR A 197 -31.61 -3.72 4.40
C THR A 197 -31.72 -4.16 5.88
N GLU A 198 -32.52 -5.18 6.19
CA GLU A 198 -32.89 -5.53 7.57
C GLU A 198 -31.75 -6.06 8.43
N ASN A 199 -30.70 -6.67 7.87
CA ASN A 199 -29.56 -7.19 8.64
C ASN A 199 -28.23 -6.51 8.27
N ASN A 200 -28.30 -5.29 7.71
CA ASN A 200 -27.12 -4.54 7.32
C ASN A 200 -26.82 -3.44 8.36
N PHE A 201 -25.56 -3.32 8.76
CA PHE A 201 -25.09 -2.28 9.66
C PHE A 201 -24.45 -1.13 8.88
N ILE A 202 -24.73 0.10 9.27
CA ILE A 202 -24.23 1.33 8.66
C ILE A 202 -23.48 2.17 9.70
N THR A 203 -22.41 2.83 9.29
CA THR A 203 -21.66 3.74 10.18
C THR A 203 -22.41 5.05 10.41
N ALA A 204 -22.15 5.72 11.54
CA ALA A 204 -22.76 7.00 11.88
C ALA A 204 -22.64 8.03 10.75
N VAL A 205 -21.41 8.26 10.27
CA VAL A 205 -21.10 9.22 9.21
C VAL A 205 -21.83 8.89 7.91
N ARG A 206 -21.89 7.59 7.56
CA ARG A 206 -22.57 7.15 6.35
C ARG A 206 -24.09 7.28 6.47
N ALA A 207 -24.65 6.99 7.64
CA ALA A 207 -26.07 7.20 7.92
C ALA A 207 -26.46 8.68 7.81
N MET A 208 -25.69 9.58 8.43
CA MET A 208 -25.90 11.02 8.33
C MET A 208 -25.90 11.49 6.88
N HIS A 209 -24.94 11.03 6.08
CA HIS A 209 -24.80 11.45 4.68
C HIS A 209 -25.85 10.82 3.76
N GLU A 210 -26.13 9.52 3.88
CA GLU A 210 -27.10 8.82 3.03
C GLU A 210 -28.54 9.23 3.37
N TYR A 211 -28.87 9.45 4.64
CA TYR A 211 -30.24 9.77 5.09
C TYR A 211 -30.42 11.24 5.46
N SER A 212 -29.40 12.09 5.25
CA SER A 212 -29.42 13.51 5.60
C SER A 212 -29.88 13.77 7.05
N LEU A 213 -29.39 12.93 7.97
CA LEU A 213 -29.70 12.98 9.40
C LEU A 213 -28.65 13.79 10.18
N LYS A 214 -29.06 14.40 11.30
CA LYS A 214 -28.15 15.05 12.24
C LYS A 214 -27.55 14.01 13.21
N PRO A 215 -26.39 14.30 13.84
CA PRO A 215 -25.83 13.38 14.84
C PRO A 215 -26.80 13.12 16.01
N SER A 216 -27.55 14.15 16.43
CA SER A 216 -28.57 14.04 17.48
C SER A 216 -29.68 13.03 17.16
N ASP A 217 -30.00 12.82 15.88
CA ASP A 217 -31.03 11.86 15.46
C ASP A 217 -30.54 10.41 15.53
N LEU A 218 -29.23 10.19 15.56
CA LEU A 218 -28.61 8.85 15.61
C LEU A 218 -28.30 8.41 17.04
N GLU A 219 -28.12 9.34 17.98
CA GLU A 219 -27.84 9.02 19.38
C GLU A 219 -29.01 8.31 20.08
N THR A 220 -30.24 8.59 19.64
CA THR A 220 -31.45 7.93 20.15
C THR A 220 -31.57 6.47 19.72
N LEU A 221 -30.85 6.07 18.66
CA LEU A 221 -30.89 4.72 18.11
C LEU A 221 -29.93 3.79 18.86
N LYS A 222 -30.27 2.50 18.85
CA LYS A 222 -29.43 1.46 19.44
C LYS A 222 -28.07 1.40 18.75
N GLN A 223 -27.02 1.56 19.54
CA GLN A 223 -25.63 1.56 19.09
C GLN A 223 -25.04 0.16 19.18
N TYR A 224 -24.32 -0.24 18.12
CA TYR A 224 -23.54 -1.47 18.06
C TYR A 224 -22.07 -1.11 17.85
N LYS A 225 -21.18 -1.89 18.46
CA LYS A 225 -19.73 -1.70 18.33
C LYS A 225 -19.16 -2.75 17.38
N THR A 226 -18.37 -2.33 16.39
CA THR A 226 -17.66 -3.22 15.46
C THR A 226 -16.18 -2.88 15.39
N ARG A 227 -15.38 -3.78 14.80
CA ARG A 227 -13.95 -3.54 14.57
C ARG A 227 -13.78 -2.58 13.39
N SER A 228 -12.93 -1.57 13.57
CA SER A 228 -12.59 -0.67 12.46
C SER A 228 -11.71 -1.39 11.42
N PRO A 229 -11.97 -1.24 10.11
CA PRO A 229 -11.06 -1.71 9.06
C PRO A 229 -9.72 -0.96 9.03
N TYR A 230 -9.63 0.21 9.66
CA TYR A 230 -8.42 1.04 9.67
C TYR A 230 -7.54 0.70 10.86
N SER A 231 -6.28 0.36 10.58
CA SER A 231 -5.29 -0.10 11.56
C SER A 231 -5.01 0.94 12.66
N GLU A 232 -5.06 2.22 12.34
CA GLU A 232 -4.81 3.32 13.29
C GLU A 232 -5.81 3.30 14.45
N VAL A 233 -7.07 2.98 14.16
CA VAL A 233 -8.14 2.91 15.17
C VAL A 233 -8.06 1.61 15.98
N VAL A 234 -7.47 0.57 15.40
CA VAL A 234 -7.24 -0.72 16.08
C VAL A 234 -6.12 -0.61 17.12
N GLU A 235 -5.10 0.22 16.89
CA GLU A 235 -3.99 0.45 17.84
C GLU A 235 -4.47 1.17 19.12
N THR A 236 -5.40 2.12 19.00
CA THR A 236 -6.02 2.81 20.14
C THR A 236 -7.04 1.94 20.89
N GLY A 237 -7.51 0.85 20.26
CA GLY A 237 -8.54 -0.03 20.83
C GLY A 237 -9.98 0.51 20.72
N GLU A 238 -10.20 1.59 19.97
CA GLU A 238 -11.51 2.20 19.81
C GLU A 238 -12.40 1.39 18.85
N MET A 239 -13.57 0.98 19.32
CA MET A 239 -14.53 0.26 18.50
C MET A 239 -15.39 1.25 17.72
N LEU A 240 -15.66 0.95 16.45
CA LEU A 240 -16.48 1.79 15.59
C LEU A 240 -17.96 1.62 15.93
N THR A 241 -18.65 2.74 16.15
CA THR A 241 -20.10 2.75 16.35
C THR A 241 -20.84 2.60 15.03
N VAL A 242 -21.69 1.58 14.95
CA VAL A 242 -22.56 1.29 13.82
C VAL A 242 -24.00 1.14 14.27
N TYR A 243 -24.92 1.41 13.35
CA TYR A 243 -26.37 1.37 13.57
C TYR A 243 -26.99 0.38 12.59
N ARG A 244 -28.14 -0.19 12.95
CA ARG A 244 -28.89 -1.08 12.04
C ARG A 244 -29.56 -0.22 10.97
N ARG A 245 -29.38 -0.57 9.70
CA ARG A 245 -29.87 0.23 8.57
C ARG A 245 -31.40 0.38 8.58
N SER A 246 -32.13 -0.65 8.98
CA SER A 246 -33.59 -0.61 9.16
C SER A 246 -34.04 0.47 10.14
N ASP A 247 -33.28 0.67 11.22
CA ASP A 247 -33.67 1.57 12.31
C ASP A 247 -33.33 3.00 11.92
N VAL A 248 -32.22 3.20 11.21
CA VAL A 248 -31.85 4.48 10.58
C VAL A 248 -32.89 4.88 9.51
N GLU A 249 -33.37 3.93 8.71
CA GLU A 249 -34.41 4.18 7.70
C GLU A 249 -35.71 4.65 8.34
N LYS A 250 -36.17 3.96 9.38
CA LYS A 250 -37.36 4.36 10.14
C LYS A 250 -37.20 5.76 10.74
N ARG A 251 -36.05 6.03 11.38
CA ARG A 251 -35.75 7.34 11.95
C ARG A 251 -35.70 8.44 10.88
N ALA A 252 -35.17 8.13 9.71
CA ALA A 252 -35.18 9.06 8.58
C ALA A 252 -36.61 9.37 8.11
N TYR A 253 -37.49 8.38 8.07
CA TYR A 253 -38.90 8.61 7.72
C TYR A 253 -39.64 9.41 8.80
N GLU A 254 -39.30 9.26 10.07
CA GLU A 254 -39.84 10.12 11.13
C GLU A 254 -39.40 11.59 10.98
N VAL A 255 -38.13 11.83 10.66
CA VAL A 255 -37.57 13.18 10.53
C VAL A 255 -38.05 13.87 9.24
N TRP A 256 -38.12 13.13 8.13
CA TRP A 256 -38.49 13.68 6.81
C TRP A 256 -39.96 13.49 6.45
N GLY A 257 -40.74 12.75 7.25
CA GLY A 257 -42.15 12.43 7.07
C GLY A 257 -42.45 11.39 5.99
N SER A 258 -41.77 11.45 4.84
CA SER A 258 -41.99 10.55 3.70
C SER A 258 -40.69 10.15 3.01
N PRO A 259 -40.57 8.91 2.50
CA PRO A 259 -39.42 8.47 1.72
C PRO A 259 -39.19 9.31 0.45
N GLU A 260 -40.25 9.86 -0.14
CA GLU A 260 -40.17 10.68 -1.36
C GLU A 260 -39.48 12.02 -1.09
N MET A 261 -39.78 12.64 0.05
CA MET A 261 -39.18 13.92 0.45
C MET A 261 -37.69 13.77 0.70
N LEU A 262 -37.30 12.69 1.37
CA LEU A 262 -35.90 12.34 1.57
C LEU A 262 -35.19 12.13 0.21
N ASN A 263 -35.80 11.40 -0.73
CA ASN A 263 -35.23 11.17 -2.05
C ASN A 263 -35.11 12.47 -2.87
N LYS A 264 -36.08 13.38 -2.75
CA LYS A 264 -36.04 14.71 -3.39
C LYS A 264 -34.87 15.54 -2.85
N GLU A 265 -34.65 15.54 -1.54
CA GLU A 265 -33.52 16.23 -0.92
C GLU A 265 -32.18 15.61 -1.34
N LYS A 266 -32.08 14.27 -1.36
CA LYS A 266 -30.89 13.56 -1.87
C LYS A 266 -30.59 13.93 -3.32
N ALA A 267 -31.62 13.95 -4.18
CA ALA A 267 -31.48 14.32 -5.59
C ALA A 267 -31.02 15.77 -5.75
N LYS A 268 -31.54 16.69 -4.94
CA LYS A 268 -31.12 18.10 -4.92
C LYS A 268 -29.63 18.24 -4.54
N ARG A 269 -29.21 17.58 -3.45
CA ARG A 269 -27.79 17.58 -3.01
C ARG A 269 -26.87 16.88 -4.01
N ALA A 270 -27.34 15.84 -4.68
CA ALA A 270 -26.58 15.17 -5.74
C ALA A 270 -26.32 16.11 -6.93
N LYS A 271 -27.35 16.85 -7.38
CA LYS A 271 -27.21 17.86 -8.43
C LYS A 271 -26.27 18.99 -8.02
N ALA A 272 -26.38 19.49 -6.78
CA ALA A 272 -25.48 20.53 -6.27
C ALA A 272 -24.01 20.06 -6.27
N ARG A 273 -23.74 18.84 -5.79
CA ARG A 273 -22.40 18.25 -5.86
C ARG A 273 -21.91 18.09 -7.30
N GLN A 274 -22.76 17.69 -8.23
CA GLN A 274 -22.39 17.59 -9.65
C GLN A 274 -21.97 18.96 -10.20
N GLN A 275 -22.73 20.02 -9.91
CA GLN A 275 -22.38 21.38 -10.29
C GLN A 275 -21.04 21.83 -9.69
N GLU A 276 -20.79 21.54 -8.41
CA GLU A 276 -19.51 21.81 -7.77
C GLU A 276 -18.35 21.05 -8.43
N TYR A 277 -18.55 19.76 -8.74
CA TYR A 277 -17.55 18.96 -9.45
C TYR A 277 -17.27 19.52 -10.85
N GLU A 278 -18.29 19.92 -11.60
CA GLU A 278 -18.16 20.54 -12.92
C GLU A 278 -17.40 21.87 -12.84
N ALA A 279 -17.68 22.70 -11.83
CA ALA A 279 -16.96 23.95 -11.59
C ALA A 279 -15.49 23.73 -11.20
N ILE A 280 -15.22 22.78 -10.31
CA ILE A 280 -13.85 22.42 -9.92
C ILE A 280 -13.08 21.84 -11.11
N PHE A 281 -13.74 21.02 -11.92
CA PHE A 281 -13.14 20.41 -13.10
C PHE A 281 -12.78 21.47 -14.15
N SER A 282 -13.69 22.41 -14.43
CA SER A 282 -13.44 23.49 -15.38
C SER A 282 -12.30 24.41 -14.91
N LEU A 283 -12.24 24.73 -13.61
CA LEU A 283 -11.14 25.49 -13.00
C LEU A 283 -9.80 24.76 -13.10
N LYS A 284 -9.75 23.47 -12.78
CA LYS A 284 -8.51 22.68 -12.90
C LYS A 284 -8.02 22.60 -14.35
N LYS A 285 -8.96 22.50 -15.29
CA LYS A 285 -8.64 22.49 -16.73
C LYS A 285 -8.03 23.82 -17.16
N SER A 286 -8.61 24.96 -16.76
CA SER A 286 -8.09 26.28 -17.12
C SER A 286 -6.72 26.57 -16.49
N LEU A 287 -6.52 26.18 -15.21
CA LEU A 287 -5.21 26.29 -14.55
C LEU A 287 -4.13 25.47 -15.26
N LYS A 288 -4.47 24.24 -15.67
CA LYS A 288 -3.54 23.38 -16.42
C LYS A 288 -3.18 23.99 -17.77
N GLU A 289 -4.14 24.61 -18.46
CA GLU A 289 -3.88 25.29 -19.72
C GLU A 289 -2.99 26.52 -19.54
N TYR A 290 -3.24 27.32 -18.49
CA TYR A 290 -2.40 28.47 -18.14
C TYR A 290 -0.96 28.05 -17.83
N GLN A 291 -0.76 27.00 -17.02
CA GLN A 291 0.57 26.43 -16.74
C GLN A 291 1.27 25.96 -18.02
N LYS A 292 0.55 25.31 -18.94
CA LYS A 292 1.11 24.90 -20.23
C LYS A 292 1.55 26.09 -21.08
N ARG A 293 0.77 27.18 -21.10
CA ARG A 293 1.14 28.42 -21.82
C ARG A 293 2.36 29.09 -21.22
N LEU A 294 2.46 29.17 -19.89
CA LEU A 294 3.65 29.71 -19.21
C LEU A 294 4.91 28.93 -19.58
N LEU A 295 4.85 27.60 -19.56
CA LEU A 295 5.98 26.75 -19.97
C LEU A 295 6.34 26.97 -21.45
N MET A 296 5.37 27.20 -22.34
CA MET A 296 5.64 27.52 -23.74
C MET A 296 6.35 28.87 -23.91
N LEU A 297 5.92 29.89 -23.16
CA LEU A 297 6.54 31.22 -23.20
C LEU A 297 7.98 31.18 -22.66
N GLU A 298 8.21 30.42 -21.59
CA GLU A 298 9.54 30.20 -21.04
C GLU A 298 10.45 29.51 -22.05
N ASN A 299 10.00 28.41 -22.68
CA ASN A 299 10.80 27.74 -23.70
C ASN A 299 11.08 28.63 -24.92
N ALA A 300 10.11 29.45 -25.35
CA ALA A 300 10.28 30.37 -26.47
C ALA A 300 11.27 31.52 -26.16
N SER A 301 11.37 31.97 -24.91
CA SER A 301 12.37 32.98 -24.53
C SER A 301 13.77 32.38 -24.47
N PHE A 302 13.93 31.15 -23.97
CA PHE A 302 15.19 30.41 -23.99
C PHE A 302 15.69 30.15 -25.43
N ASP A 303 14.80 29.77 -26.36
CA ASP A 303 15.15 29.54 -27.76
C ASP A 303 15.59 30.84 -28.46
N ASN A 304 14.90 31.96 -28.20
CA ASN A 304 15.30 33.27 -28.73
C ASN A 304 16.67 33.71 -28.22
N GLN A 305 16.97 33.49 -26.93
CA GLN A 305 18.26 33.85 -26.35
C GLN A 305 19.39 32.98 -26.92
N LYS A 306 19.14 31.68 -27.11
CA LYS A 306 20.10 30.74 -27.73
C LYS A 306 20.33 31.04 -29.21
N SER A 307 19.29 31.45 -29.93
CA SER A 307 19.42 31.91 -31.32
C SER A 307 20.25 33.19 -31.40
N ALA A 308 20.04 34.15 -30.49
CA ALA A 308 20.82 35.38 -30.43
C ALA A 308 22.31 35.12 -30.13
N THR A 309 22.62 34.26 -29.15
CA THR A 309 24.01 33.89 -28.85
C THR A 309 24.67 33.13 -29.99
N ASN A 310 23.96 32.22 -30.65
CA ASN A 310 24.47 31.51 -31.84
C ASN A 310 24.74 32.47 -33.02
N THR A 311 23.88 33.48 -33.24
CA THR A 311 24.15 34.50 -34.25
C THR A 311 25.38 35.35 -33.91
N ILE A 312 25.59 35.69 -32.64
CA ILE A 312 26.77 36.45 -32.17
C ILE A 312 28.05 35.61 -32.30
N LEU A 313 28.00 34.33 -31.93
CA LEU A 313 29.13 33.38 -32.07
C LEU A 313 29.49 33.10 -33.53
N ALA A 314 28.52 33.20 -34.45
CA ALA A 314 28.74 33.03 -35.89
C ALA A 314 29.36 34.27 -36.59
N THR A 315 29.41 35.42 -35.92
CA THR A 315 30.07 36.64 -36.41
C THR A 315 31.59 36.46 -36.49
N GLY A 316 32.28 37.24 -37.34
CA GLY A 316 33.72 37.14 -37.56
C GLY A 316 34.57 37.18 -36.28
N GLY A 317 34.21 38.02 -35.30
CA GLY A 317 34.89 38.07 -34.00
C GLY A 317 34.61 36.86 -33.08
N GLY A 318 33.40 36.30 -33.11
CA GLY A 318 33.01 35.16 -32.27
C GLY A 318 33.72 33.85 -32.67
N LYS A 319 33.94 33.64 -33.97
CA LYS A 319 34.66 32.47 -34.50
C LYS A 319 36.11 32.41 -34.03
N VAL A 320 36.78 33.56 -33.92
CA VAL A 320 38.18 33.64 -33.47
C VAL A 320 38.29 33.27 -31.99
N VAL A 321 37.34 33.72 -31.17
CA VAL A 321 37.29 33.38 -29.74
C VAL A 321 37.04 31.89 -29.52
N ILE A 322 36.14 31.27 -30.27
CA ILE A 322 35.89 29.81 -30.19
C ILE A 322 37.15 29.02 -30.59
N ALA A 323 37.83 29.42 -31.67
CA ALA A 323 39.05 28.74 -32.14
C ALA A 323 40.18 28.81 -31.10
N ALA A 324 40.32 29.92 -30.38
CA ALA A 324 41.31 30.09 -29.32
C ALA A 324 41.02 29.28 -28.04
N VAL A 325 39.76 28.94 -27.77
CA VAL A 325 39.36 28.14 -26.59
C VAL A 325 39.48 26.64 -26.86
N LEU A 326 39.47 26.21 -28.14
CA LEU A 326 39.55 24.81 -28.55
C LEU A 326 40.97 24.33 -28.91
N MET A 327 41.94 25.23 -29.02
CA MET A 327 43.38 24.92 -29.13
C MET A 327 44.03 24.84 -27.75
#